data_AF-A0A2E8RUY2-F1
#
_entry.id   AF-A0A2E8RUY2-F1
#
_cell.length_a   1.000
_cell.length_b   1.000
_cell.length_c   1.000
_cell.angle_alpha   90.00
_cell.angle_beta   90.00
_cell.angle_gamma   90.00
#
_symmetry.space_group_name_H-M   'P 1'
#
loop_
_entity.id
_entity.type
_entity.pdbx_description
1 polymer ?
#
loop_
_entity_poly.entity_id
_entity_poly.type
_entity_poly.pdbx_seq_one_letter_code
_entity_poly.pdbx_strand_id
1 'polypeptide(L)'
;MRKIILVLLLISSLTVAEKYALLVGINDYQNDSGALKYCVADVQASQQALIETAGFKSDNVYLMTSQMTGRQQPTHVNVIRQLSLLSERVKPEDTFIFYFSGHGITKAGQSFLLTTNSDTTTKDTLTITAVNLNQAKEILSRVQAQQLLTVIDACRNDPDSGRGEEDNLLTNDFSRGFKIKRDQGRAGTP
;
A
#
# COMPACT_ATOMS: atom_id res chain seq x y z
N MET A 1 -43.95 -19.09 -43.98
CA MET A 1 -43.58 -18.28 -42.80
C MET A 1 -42.15 -18.66 -42.39
N ARG A 2 -41.14 -17.86 -42.75
CA ARG A 2 -39.74 -18.08 -42.34
C ARG A 2 -39.47 -17.25 -41.09
N LYS A 3 -39.34 -17.91 -39.93
CA LYS A 3 -38.89 -17.26 -38.69
C LYS A 3 -37.37 -17.10 -38.78
N ILE A 4 -36.91 -15.87 -38.98
CA ILE A 4 -35.50 -15.50 -38.85
C ILE A 4 -35.24 -15.37 -37.35
N ILE A 5 -34.49 -16.33 -36.78
CA ILE A 5 -34.00 -16.24 -35.41
C ILE A 5 -32.76 -15.34 -35.45
N LEU A 6 -32.91 -14.11 -34.99
CA LEU A 6 -31.82 -13.16 -34.77
C LEU A 6 -31.11 -13.58 -33.47
N VAL A 7 -29.99 -14.28 -33.58
CA VAL A 7 -29.12 -14.57 -32.43
C VAL A 7 -28.35 -13.29 -32.12
N LEU A 8 -28.82 -12.57 -31.10
CA LEU A 8 -28.09 -11.44 -30.53
C LEU A 8 -26.93 -12.01 -29.70
N LEU A 9 -25.75 -12.10 -30.30
CA LEU A 9 -24.52 -12.40 -29.58
C LEU A 9 -24.20 -11.19 -28.68
N LEU A 10 -24.69 -11.23 -27.45
CA LEU A 10 -24.17 -10.41 -26.35
C LEU A 10 -22.71 -10.82 -26.17
N ILE A 11 -21.81 -10.11 -26.85
CA ILE A 11 -20.40 -10.13 -26.52
C ILE A 11 -20.31 -9.43 -25.18
N SER A 12 -20.54 -10.18 -24.10
CA SER A 12 -20.10 -9.78 -22.77
C SER A 12 -18.61 -9.53 -22.93
N SER A 13 -18.17 -8.27 -22.89
CA SER A 13 -16.75 -7.96 -22.80
C SER A 13 -16.22 -8.77 -21.63
N LEU A 14 -15.43 -9.82 -21.88
CA LEU A 14 -14.72 -10.50 -20.81
C LEU A 14 -13.83 -9.43 -20.18
N THR A 15 -14.23 -8.91 -19.02
CA THR A 15 -13.37 -8.06 -18.23
C THR A 15 -12.27 -8.96 -17.72
N VAL A 16 -11.09 -8.85 -18.35
CA VAL A 16 -9.90 -9.54 -17.88
C VAL A 16 -9.50 -8.87 -16.57
N ALA A 17 -9.53 -9.63 -15.48
CA ALA A 17 -9.05 -9.19 -14.18
C ALA A 17 -7.60 -8.74 -14.29
N GLU A 18 -7.34 -7.49 -13.93
CA GLU A 18 -6.00 -6.92 -13.91
C GLU A 18 -5.38 -7.08 -12.52
N LYS A 19 -4.05 -7.02 -12.47
CA LYS A 19 -3.29 -7.06 -11.22
C LYS A 19 -2.50 -5.78 -11.07
N TYR A 20 -2.68 -5.10 -9.94
CA TYR A 20 -2.06 -3.83 -9.61
C TYR A 20 -1.21 -3.96 -8.34
N ALA A 21 -0.08 -3.28 -8.29
CA ALA A 21 0.74 -3.22 -7.10
C ALA A 21 1.30 -1.82 -6.86
N LEU A 22 1.29 -1.37 -5.60
CA LEU A 22 2.09 -0.25 -5.12
C LEU A 22 3.15 -0.77 -4.17
N LEU A 23 4.41 -0.60 -4.54
CA LEU A 23 5.58 -1.10 -3.82
C LEU A 23 6.41 0.10 -3.36
N VAL A 24 6.59 0.23 -2.05
CA VAL A 24 7.28 1.38 -1.42
C VAL A 24 8.41 0.85 -0.56
N GLY A 25 9.66 1.14 -0.93
CA GLY A 25 10.86 0.67 -0.21
C GLY A 25 11.78 1.83 0.14
N ILE A 26 12.04 2.06 1.42
CA ILE A 26 12.76 3.26 1.86
C ILE A 26 13.96 2.88 2.71
N ASN A 27 15.16 3.17 2.18
CA ASN A 27 16.41 3.02 2.93
C ASN A 27 16.86 4.35 3.55
N ASP A 28 16.69 5.46 2.81
CA ASP A 28 17.26 6.76 3.15
C ASP A 28 16.18 7.75 3.58
N TYR A 29 16.45 8.46 4.69
CA TYR A 29 15.53 9.40 5.34
C TYR A 29 16.21 10.76 5.53
N GLN A 30 15.49 11.84 5.28
CA GLN A 30 16.05 13.20 5.31
C GLN A 30 16.35 13.71 6.73
N ASN A 31 15.57 13.31 7.73
CA ASN A 31 15.61 13.87 9.09
C ASN A 31 16.20 12.90 10.13
N ASP A 32 17.28 12.19 9.76
CA ASP A 32 18.05 11.31 10.65
C ASP A 32 17.22 10.25 11.41
N SER A 33 16.26 9.63 10.72
CA SER A 33 15.48 8.51 11.27
C SER A 33 16.24 7.18 11.26
N GLY A 34 17.54 7.19 10.94
CA GLY A 34 18.39 6.02 10.77
C GLY A 34 18.19 5.33 9.41
N ALA A 35 19.27 5.15 8.65
CA ALA A 35 19.21 4.50 7.34
C ALA A 35 18.99 2.97 7.47
N LEU A 36 18.20 2.41 6.55
CA LEU A 36 18.00 0.98 6.39
C LEU A 36 18.80 0.48 5.17
N LYS A 37 18.97 -0.85 5.06
CA LYS A 37 19.84 -1.45 4.04
C LYS A 37 19.08 -2.17 2.93
N TYR A 38 17.95 -2.81 3.24
CA TYR A 38 17.38 -3.83 2.36
C TYR A 38 16.00 -3.50 1.80
N CYS A 39 15.29 -2.52 2.36
CA CYS A 39 13.91 -2.20 1.97
C CYS A 39 13.75 -1.90 0.48
N VAL A 40 14.72 -1.22 -0.13
CA VAL A 40 14.76 -0.97 -1.58
C VAL A 40 14.92 -2.27 -2.38
N ALA A 41 15.84 -3.14 -1.97
CA ALA A 41 16.09 -4.42 -2.63
C ALA A 41 14.87 -5.35 -2.51
N ASP A 42 14.19 -5.35 -1.36
CA ASP A 42 13.03 -6.19 -1.09
C ASP A 42 11.86 -5.86 -2.01
N VAL A 43 11.57 -4.57 -2.22
CA VAL A 43 10.49 -4.15 -3.13
C VAL A 43 10.86 -4.33 -4.60
N GLN A 44 12.14 -4.22 -4.97
CA GLN A 44 12.62 -4.48 -6.33
C GLN A 44 12.53 -5.97 -6.67
N ALA A 45 12.97 -6.85 -5.77
CA ALA A 45 12.83 -8.29 -5.92
C ALA A 45 11.34 -8.69 -6.02
N SER A 46 10.49 -8.05 -5.22
CA SER A 46 9.04 -8.25 -5.29
C SER A 46 8.44 -7.76 -6.61
N GLN A 47 8.85 -6.59 -7.11
CA GLN A 47 8.44 -6.11 -8.44
C GLN A 47 8.77 -7.14 -9.51
N GLN A 48 10.00 -7.65 -9.51
CA GLN A 48 10.46 -8.64 -10.48
C GLN A 48 9.62 -9.91 -10.41
N ALA A 49 9.44 -10.47 -9.20
CA ALA A 49 8.63 -11.67 -9.02
C ALA A 49 7.16 -11.47 -9.42
N LEU A 50 6.58 -10.30 -9.16
CA LEU A 50 5.22 -9.99 -9.56
C LEU A 50 5.05 -9.96 -11.08
N ILE A 51 6.01 -9.37 -11.78
CA ILE A 51 5.98 -9.25 -13.25
C ILE A 51 6.29 -10.60 -13.92
N GLU A 52 7.41 -11.23 -13.55
CA GLU A 52 7.94 -12.41 -14.23
C GLU A 52 7.18 -13.69 -13.88
N THR A 53 6.71 -13.82 -12.63
CA THR A 53 6.12 -15.06 -12.13
C THR A 53 4.63 -14.93 -11.87
N ALA A 54 4.18 -13.82 -11.28
CA ALA A 54 2.77 -13.66 -10.92
C ALA A 54 1.90 -13.03 -12.03
N GLY A 55 2.49 -12.68 -13.18
CA GLY A 55 1.76 -12.19 -14.35
C GLY A 55 1.19 -10.78 -14.20
N PHE A 56 1.79 -9.92 -13.36
CA PHE A 56 1.45 -8.50 -13.32
C PHE A 56 2.01 -7.81 -14.56
N LYS A 57 1.21 -6.93 -15.18
CA LYS A 57 1.75 -6.05 -16.23
C LYS A 57 2.67 -5.03 -15.60
N SER A 58 3.83 -4.77 -16.22
CA SER A 58 4.80 -3.78 -15.73
C SER A 58 4.16 -2.40 -15.49
N ASP A 59 3.24 -1.98 -16.37
CA ASP A 59 2.53 -0.69 -16.25
C ASP A 59 1.53 -0.62 -15.08
N ASN A 60 1.22 -1.76 -14.47
CA ASN A 60 0.35 -1.84 -13.29
C ASN A 60 1.14 -2.03 -11.98
N VAL A 61 2.47 -2.11 -12.04
CA VAL A 61 3.35 -2.23 -10.85
C VAL A 61 4.09 -0.91 -10.61
N TYR A 62 3.65 -0.18 -9.61
CA TYR A 62 4.15 1.14 -9.25
C TYR A 62 5.22 1.00 -8.16
N LEU A 63 6.47 1.26 -8.53
CA LEU A 63 7.61 1.22 -7.61
C LEU A 63 7.97 2.65 -7.14
N MET A 64 8.19 2.80 -5.84
CA MET A 64 8.65 4.05 -5.22
C MET A 64 9.78 3.73 -4.23
N THR A 65 11.00 4.19 -4.49
CA THR A 65 12.16 3.92 -3.61
C THR A 65 12.87 5.19 -3.17
N SER A 66 13.61 5.15 -2.05
CA SER A 66 14.39 6.31 -1.56
C SER A 66 15.41 6.85 -2.57
N GLN A 67 15.77 6.05 -3.58
CA GLN A 67 16.67 6.42 -4.68
C GLN A 67 15.97 7.21 -5.81
N MET A 68 14.63 7.23 -5.81
CA MET A 68 13.83 7.90 -6.85
C MET A 68 13.56 9.36 -6.51
N THR A 69 13.32 10.17 -7.53
CA THR A 69 13.05 11.61 -7.40
C THR A 69 11.65 11.98 -7.94
N GLY A 70 11.21 13.22 -7.69
CA GLY A 70 9.97 13.75 -8.25
C GLY A 70 8.73 13.01 -7.75
N ARG A 71 7.84 12.59 -8.66
CA ARG A 71 6.58 11.91 -8.30
C ARG A 71 6.78 10.48 -7.78
N GLN A 72 7.91 9.85 -8.08
CA GLN A 72 8.23 8.48 -7.64
C GLN A 72 9.00 8.45 -6.33
N GLN A 73 9.54 9.58 -5.87
CA GLN A 73 10.13 9.67 -4.54
C GLN A 73 9.06 9.39 -3.48
N PRO A 74 9.28 8.45 -2.53
CA PRO A 74 8.30 8.11 -1.51
C PRO A 74 8.30 9.17 -0.41
N THR A 75 7.72 10.32 -0.71
CA THR A 75 7.27 11.32 0.26
C THR A 75 5.85 10.97 0.72
N HIS A 76 5.43 11.43 1.91
CA HIS A 76 4.08 11.18 2.41
C HIS A 76 2.98 11.58 1.41
N VAL A 77 3.11 12.75 0.78
CA VAL A 77 2.18 13.22 -0.26
C VAL A 77 2.17 12.29 -1.47
N ASN A 78 3.33 11.84 -1.96
CA ASN A 78 3.39 11.00 -3.15
C ASN A 78 2.82 9.60 -2.89
N VAL A 79 3.13 9.00 -1.73
CA VAL A 79 2.59 7.68 -1.35
C VAL A 79 1.07 7.74 -1.20
N ILE A 80 0.54 8.72 -0.46
CA ILE A 80 -0.92 8.91 -0.29
C ILE A 80 -1.60 9.18 -1.63
N ARG A 81 -1.03 10.04 -2.48
CA ARG A 81 -1.57 10.33 -3.81
C ARG A 81 -1.64 9.06 -4.66
N GLN A 82 -0.55 8.31 -4.75
CA GLN A 82 -0.50 7.10 -5.57
C GLN A 82 -1.48 6.04 -5.07
N LEU A 83 -1.57 5.86 -3.76
CA LEU A 83 -2.54 4.96 -3.14
C LEU A 83 -3.99 5.39 -3.45
N SER A 84 -4.30 6.69 -3.39
CA SER A 84 -5.62 7.22 -3.74
C SER A 84 -5.98 6.98 -5.21
N LEU A 85 -5.06 7.32 -6.14
CA LEU A 85 -5.27 7.09 -7.57
C LEU A 85 -5.50 5.61 -7.89
N LEU A 86 -4.78 4.72 -7.23
CA LEU A 86 -4.97 3.27 -7.40
C LEU A 86 -6.29 2.80 -6.80
N SER A 87 -6.72 3.35 -5.66
CA SER A 87 -8.02 3.01 -5.06
C SER A 87 -9.20 3.34 -5.98
N GLU A 88 -9.07 4.35 -6.83
CA GLU A 88 -10.08 4.74 -7.82
C GLU A 88 -9.98 3.96 -9.13
N ARG A 89 -8.80 3.45 -9.47
CA ARG A 89 -8.52 2.74 -10.73
C ARG A 89 -8.86 1.25 -10.67
N VAL A 90 -8.64 0.63 -9.51
CA VAL A 90 -8.79 -0.82 -9.30
C VAL A 90 -10.27 -1.20 -9.27
N LYS A 91 -10.65 -2.20 -10.07
CA LYS A 91 -12.03 -2.66 -10.26
C LYS A 91 -12.37 -3.89 -9.42
N PRO A 92 -13.67 -4.24 -9.28
CA PRO A 92 -14.12 -5.39 -8.48
C PRO A 92 -13.48 -6.74 -8.82
N GLU A 93 -13.16 -6.99 -10.09
CA GLU A 93 -12.53 -8.23 -10.55
C GLU A 93 -11.01 -8.28 -10.34
N ASP A 94 -10.38 -7.14 -10.02
CA ASP A 94 -8.93 -7.01 -10.00
C ASP A 94 -8.29 -7.57 -8.72
N THR A 95 -6.97 -7.71 -8.75
CA THR A 95 -6.12 -7.91 -7.58
C THR A 95 -5.30 -6.65 -7.29
N PHE A 96 -5.26 -6.23 -6.03
CA PHE A 96 -4.40 -5.14 -5.58
C PHE A 96 -3.44 -5.56 -4.47
N ILE A 97 -2.16 -5.20 -4.63
CA ILE A 97 -1.12 -5.38 -3.62
C ILE A 97 -0.61 -4.00 -3.17
N PHE A 98 -0.61 -3.76 -1.88
CA PHE A 98 0.15 -2.66 -1.27
C PHE A 98 1.28 -3.25 -0.44
N TYR A 99 2.53 -3.01 -0.82
CA TYR A 99 3.70 -3.43 -0.06
C TYR A 99 4.51 -2.21 0.36
N PHE A 100 4.65 -2.01 1.66
CA PHE A 100 5.56 -1.04 2.26
C PHE A 100 6.69 -1.75 3.03
N SER A 101 7.95 -1.38 2.75
CA SER A 101 9.13 -1.75 3.53
C SER A 101 9.91 -0.51 3.95
N GLY A 102 10.14 -0.34 5.26
CA GLY A 102 10.79 0.85 5.83
C GLY A 102 10.55 0.99 7.33
N HIS A 103 10.75 2.19 7.89
CA HIS A 103 10.47 2.44 9.32
C HIS A 103 8.98 2.60 9.63
N GLY A 104 8.56 2.02 10.75
CA GLY A 104 7.28 2.24 11.40
C GLY A 104 7.48 2.81 12.81
N ILE A 105 6.57 3.67 13.24
CA ILE A 105 6.58 4.23 14.60
C ILE A 105 5.17 4.28 15.15
N THR A 106 5.03 4.08 16.46
CA THR A 106 3.78 4.39 17.17
C THR A 106 4.02 5.57 18.09
N LYS A 107 3.12 6.56 18.06
CA LYS A 107 3.19 7.73 18.94
C LYS A 107 1.77 8.12 19.34
N ALA A 108 1.52 8.21 20.66
CA ALA A 108 0.22 8.54 21.23
C ALA A 108 -0.95 7.69 20.67
N GLY A 109 -0.74 6.36 20.57
CA GLY A 109 -1.76 5.41 20.10
C GLY A 109 -2.05 5.45 18.59
N GLN A 110 -1.26 6.20 17.82
CA GLN A 110 -1.33 6.22 16.36
C GLN A 110 -0.07 5.62 15.77
N SER A 111 -0.24 4.76 14.76
CA SER A 111 0.88 4.14 14.05
C SER A 111 1.08 4.81 12.69
N PHE A 112 2.35 5.03 12.35
CA PHE A 112 2.78 5.74 11.15
C PHE A 112 3.83 4.92 10.39
N LEU A 113 3.80 5.02 9.07
CA LEU A 113 4.87 4.57 8.17
C LEU A 113 5.70 5.80 7.80
N LEU A 114 7.00 5.77 8.13
CA LEU A 114 7.89 6.88 7.84
C LEU A 114 8.23 6.89 6.35
N THR A 115 8.11 8.06 5.75
CA THR A 115 8.49 8.34 4.37
C THR A 115 9.80 9.12 4.32
N THR A 116 10.40 9.27 3.14
CA THR A 116 11.71 9.92 2.97
C THR A 116 11.81 11.30 3.63
N ASN A 117 10.70 12.05 3.68
CA ASN A 117 10.63 13.39 4.24
C ASN A 117 9.90 13.46 5.59
N SER A 118 9.73 12.34 6.28
CA SER A 118 9.11 12.34 7.61
C SER A 118 10.00 13.00 8.64
N ASP A 119 9.40 13.87 9.44
CA ASP A 119 10.01 14.56 10.58
C ASP A 119 9.41 13.99 11.86
N THR A 120 10.23 13.30 12.65
CA THR A 120 9.81 12.63 13.89
C THR A 120 10.00 13.51 15.14
N THR A 121 10.50 14.74 14.98
CA THR A 121 10.90 15.65 16.06
C THR A 121 9.74 15.95 17.00
N THR A 122 8.57 16.26 16.44
CA THR A 122 7.36 16.57 17.21
C THR A 122 6.21 15.66 16.78
N LYS A 123 5.14 15.61 17.59
CA LYS A 123 3.93 14.89 17.20
C LYS A 123 3.26 15.53 15.99
N ASP A 124 3.24 16.85 15.93
CA ASP A 124 2.54 17.59 14.87
C ASP A 124 3.27 17.47 13.53
N THR A 125 4.61 17.57 13.53
CA THR A 125 5.42 17.32 12.33
C THR A 125 5.30 15.88 11.85
N LEU A 126 5.35 14.89 12.76
CA LEU A 126 5.15 13.48 12.42
C LEU A 126 3.78 13.25 11.76
N THR A 127 2.73 13.84 12.33
CA THR A 127 1.34 13.62 11.89
C THR A 127 1.12 14.09 10.45
N ILE A 128 1.79 15.16 10.02
CA ILE A 128 1.64 15.70 8.66
C ILE A 128 2.68 15.19 7.68
N THR A 129 3.84 14.71 8.13
CA THR A 129 4.96 14.32 7.25
C THR A 129 5.17 12.81 7.13
N ALA A 130 4.43 11.98 7.85
CA ALA A 130 4.43 10.52 7.71
C ALA A 130 3.07 10.01 7.20
N VAL A 131 3.04 8.75 6.76
CA VAL A 131 1.78 8.10 6.34
C VAL A 131 1.12 7.52 7.59
N ASN A 132 0.02 8.13 8.03
CA ASN A 132 -0.79 7.60 9.12
C ASN A 132 -1.49 6.30 8.67
N LEU A 133 -1.39 5.23 9.45
CA LEU A 133 -1.96 3.94 9.07
C LEU A 133 -3.49 3.94 9.02
N ASN A 134 -4.17 4.76 9.82
CA ASN A 134 -5.62 4.90 9.71
C ASN A 134 -6.01 5.57 8.39
N GLN A 135 -5.25 6.58 7.95
CA GLN A 135 -5.48 7.21 6.65
C GLN A 135 -5.22 6.23 5.50
N ALA A 136 -4.11 5.48 5.54
CA ALA A 136 -3.83 4.45 4.55
C ALA A 136 -4.94 3.38 4.51
N LYS A 137 -5.40 2.95 5.69
CA LYS A 137 -6.53 2.02 5.84
C LYS A 137 -7.82 2.53 5.21
N GLU A 138 -8.18 3.80 5.45
CA GLU A 138 -9.36 4.43 4.87
C GLU A 138 -9.30 4.51 3.35
N ILE A 139 -8.10 4.70 2.78
CA ILE A 139 -7.90 4.64 1.33
C ILE A 139 -8.03 3.20 0.84
N LEU A 140 -7.37 2.26 1.50
CA LEU A 140 -7.41 0.83 1.16
C LEU A 140 -8.82 0.23 1.28
N SER A 141 -9.66 0.70 2.20
CA SER A 141 -11.05 0.23 2.34
C SER A 141 -11.95 0.61 1.17
N ARG A 142 -11.55 1.61 0.35
CA ARG A 142 -12.25 2.01 -0.87
C ARG A 142 -11.84 1.20 -2.09
N VAL A 143 -10.74 0.46 -2.03
CA VAL A 143 -10.29 -0.41 -3.11
C VAL A 143 -11.32 -1.52 -3.33
N GLN A 144 -11.85 -1.62 -4.55
CA GLN A 144 -12.92 -2.56 -4.86
C GLN A 144 -12.43 -3.97 -5.22
N ALA A 145 -11.12 -4.16 -5.41
CA ALA A 145 -10.50 -5.44 -5.80
C ALA A 145 -11.10 -6.66 -5.10
N GLN A 146 -11.30 -7.73 -5.87
CA GLN A 146 -11.66 -9.05 -5.36
C GLN A 146 -10.64 -9.46 -4.30
N GLN A 147 -9.35 -9.32 -4.63
CA GLN A 147 -8.22 -9.64 -3.76
C GLN A 147 -7.45 -8.38 -3.39
N LEU A 148 -7.35 -8.11 -2.09
CA LEU A 148 -6.52 -7.04 -1.53
C LEU A 148 -5.50 -7.67 -0.59
N LEU A 149 -4.22 -7.56 -0.94
CA LEU A 149 -3.11 -7.95 -0.07
C LEU A 149 -2.35 -6.72 0.38
N THR A 150 -2.13 -6.60 1.68
CA THR A 150 -1.29 -5.55 2.25
C THR A 150 -0.14 -6.19 3.01
N VAL A 151 1.09 -5.87 2.61
CA VAL A 151 2.34 -6.32 3.23
C VAL A 151 3.02 -5.11 3.85
N ILE A 152 3.35 -5.18 5.13
CA ILE A 152 4.01 -4.09 5.84
C ILE A 152 5.20 -4.67 6.58
N ASP A 153 6.36 -4.47 6.00
CA ASP A 153 7.65 -4.88 6.53
C ASP A 153 8.31 -3.67 7.19
N ALA A 154 7.90 -3.38 8.42
CA ALA A 154 8.39 -2.22 9.14
C ALA A 154 8.70 -2.53 10.60
N CYS A 155 9.87 -2.07 11.05
CA CYS A 155 10.24 -2.07 12.46
C CYS A 155 9.27 -1.21 13.27
N ARG A 156 9.03 -1.57 14.52
CA ARG A 156 8.05 -0.93 15.41
C ARG A 156 8.77 -0.34 16.60
N ASN A 157 9.41 0.81 16.42
CA ASN A 157 10.01 1.49 17.56
C ASN A 157 8.91 2.33 18.24
N ASP A 158 8.58 2.00 19.48
CA ASP A 158 7.91 2.93 20.38
C ASP A 158 9.01 3.78 21.04
N PRO A 159 9.13 5.09 20.75
CA PRO A 159 10.16 5.93 21.33
C PRO A 159 10.02 6.10 22.85
N ASP A 160 8.89 5.72 23.45
CA ASP A 160 8.70 5.71 24.91
C ASP A 160 9.20 4.39 25.56
N SER A 161 9.44 3.35 24.76
CA SER A 161 10.07 2.10 25.21
C SER A 161 11.58 2.20 25.01
N GLY A 162 12.35 2.10 26.10
CA GLY A 162 13.81 2.17 26.07
C GLY A 162 14.41 1.23 25.03
N ARG A 163 15.54 1.65 24.44
CA ARG A 163 16.24 0.87 23.40
C ARG A 163 16.54 -0.54 23.91
N GLY A 164 15.83 -1.51 23.36
CA GLY A 164 16.17 -2.92 23.33
C GLY A 164 15.87 -3.67 24.63
N GLU A 165 14.68 -4.27 24.73
CA GLU A 165 14.47 -5.56 25.42
C GLU A 165 13.04 -6.11 25.29
N GLU A 166 12.07 -5.37 24.74
CA GLU A 166 10.71 -5.89 24.57
C GLU A 166 10.48 -6.50 23.18
N ASP A 167 9.74 -7.62 23.16
CA ASP A 167 9.34 -8.30 21.93
C ASP A 167 8.66 -7.30 20.96
N ASN A 168 9.04 -7.37 19.68
CA ASN A 168 8.40 -6.64 18.57
C ASN A 168 7.00 -7.22 18.25
N LEU A 169 6.18 -7.48 19.26
CA LEU A 169 4.82 -7.98 19.08
C LEU A 169 3.98 -6.95 18.31
N LEU A 170 3.05 -7.48 17.53
CA LEU A 170 2.02 -6.69 16.90
C LEU A 170 1.22 -5.94 17.98
N THR A 171 1.48 -4.64 18.15
CA THR A 171 0.64 -3.83 19.05
C THR A 171 -0.81 -3.86 18.59
N ASN A 172 -1.74 -3.79 19.54
CA ASN A 172 -3.16 -3.75 19.23
C ASN A 172 -3.51 -2.55 18.32
N ASP A 173 -2.82 -1.42 18.47
CA ASP A 173 -3.03 -0.22 17.65
C ASP A 173 -2.64 -0.44 16.19
N PHE A 174 -1.46 -1.01 15.97
CA PHE A 174 -1.01 -1.34 14.63
C PHE A 174 -1.97 -2.37 14.00
N SER A 175 -2.31 -3.43 14.75
CA SER A 175 -3.24 -4.47 14.29
C SER A 175 -4.63 -3.92 13.95
N ARG A 176 -5.13 -2.94 14.71
CA ARG A 176 -6.41 -2.25 14.42
C ARG A 176 -6.34 -1.41 13.15
N GLY A 177 -5.21 -0.76 12.88
CA GLY A 177 -4.94 -0.10 11.61
C GLY A 177 -5.09 -1.04 10.42
N PHE A 178 -4.71 -2.32 10.56
CA PHE A 178 -4.77 -3.29 9.45
C PHE A 178 -6.04 -4.15 9.39
N LYS A 179 -6.97 -4.02 10.34
CA LYS A 179 -8.32 -4.58 10.19
C LYS A 179 -9.12 -3.75 9.19
N ILE A 180 -8.83 -3.91 7.90
CA ILE A 180 -9.54 -3.27 6.80
C ILE A 180 -10.95 -3.88 6.75
N LYS A 181 -11.96 -3.07 7.10
CA LYS A 181 -13.36 -3.40 6.80
C LYS A 181 -13.67 -2.79 5.45
N ARG A 182 -14.00 -3.62 4.47
CA ARG A 182 -14.43 -3.15 3.15
C ARG A 182 -15.77 -2.44 3.29
N ASP A 183 -15.89 -1.28 2.65
CA ASP A 183 -17.17 -0.59 2.59
C ASP A 183 -18.11 -1.40 1.69
N GLN A 184 -19.15 -2.01 2.26
CA GLN A 184 -20.07 -2.86 1.52
C GLN A 184 -21.12 -2.02 0.78
N GLY A 185 -20.65 -1.19 -0.15
CA GLY A 185 -21.47 -0.49 -1.11
C GLY A 185 -21.62 -1.32 -2.39
N ARG A 186 -22.68 -2.13 -2.49
CA ARG A 186 -23.16 -2.81 -3.71
C ARG A 186 -22.09 -3.61 -4.50
N ALA A 187 -21.69 -4.76 -3.99
CA ALA A 187 -21.15 -5.84 -4.83
C ALA A 187 -21.85 -7.14 -4.44
N GLY A 188 -22.36 -7.85 -5.45
CA GLY A 188 -23.29 -8.98 -5.31
C GLY A 188 -22.78 -10.09 -4.40
N THR A 189 -23.73 -10.71 -3.72
CA THR A 189 -23.61 -12.01 -3.06
C THR A 189 -23.07 -13.04 -4.07
N PRO A 190 -22.21 -14.00 -3.64
CA PRO A 190 -21.58 -15.01 -4.51
C PRO A 190 -22.55 -15.77 -5.41
#